data_AF-A0A845ZBM4-F1
#
_entry.id   AF-A0A845ZBM4-F1
#
_cell.length_a   1.000
_cell.length_b   1.000
_cell.length_c   1.000
_cell.angle_alpha   90.00
_cell.angle_beta   90.00
_cell.angle_gamma   90.00
#
_symmetry.space_group_name_H-M   'P 1'
#
loop_
_entity.id
_entity.type
_entity.pdbx_description
1 polymer ?
#
loop_
_entity_poly.entity_id
_entity_poly.type
_entity_poly.pdbx_seq_one_letter_code
_entity_poly.pdbx_strand_id
1 'polypeptide(L)'
;MIALYSIISALITSVGRVAFGVESALSSKYTTFSLYLIIAIIHLLPIVFSHIYSQKNYRKSQVWLYKITVAIAITGLMILHYGSFTYSVKEIKYSYQLRMEGKTCLSFINIIENKSCVQENILASYDYVKDLANKLNYLGMLKPNLVTSNNIEAIATKKQKDKNYGSLDGIIPLNSWYFVNGWAFLPERNEPADAIILTYKKEGRRKKEEGRRHPPLPPFERGEEEGKRKKWMETQTPTNEEGRRKKWMETQTPTNYKHSVDGGVSNPKEKDDWIIFDVLMSAQTQRENLVQLFNNPAYLNAGWEQTISGKLLPKGKWKIAAWAFDARSGKAYKLDTNHQITKNGSGVGE
;
A
#
# COMPACT_ATOMS: atom_id res chain seq x y z
N MET A 1 23.37 0.18 43.03
CA MET A 1 24.17 0.46 41.82
C MET A 1 23.31 0.76 40.59
N ILE A 2 22.41 -0.15 40.16
CA ILE A 2 21.61 0.03 38.92
C ILE A 2 20.67 1.25 38.96
N ALA A 3 19.93 1.47 40.07
CA ALA A 3 19.09 2.66 40.23
C ALA A 3 19.90 3.97 40.20
N LEU A 4 21.04 3.99 40.88
CA LEU A 4 21.92 5.16 40.96
C LEU A 4 22.47 5.52 39.58
N TYR A 5 22.87 4.51 38.79
CA TYR A 5 23.29 4.71 37.40
C TYR A 5 22.18 5.35 36.56
N SER A 6 20.93 4.87 36.70
CA SER A 6 19.78 5.44 35.98
C SER A 6 19.53 6.90 36.38
N ILE A 7 19.57 7.21 37.67
CA ILE A 7 19.36 8.58 38.20
C ILE A 7 20.45 9.53 37.73
N ILE A 8 21.74 9.13 37.84
CA ILE A 8 22.87 9.96 37.39
C ILE A 8 22.79 10.18 35.88
N SER A 9 22.49 9.14 35.10
CA SER A 9 22.34 9.25 33.65
C SER A 9 21.19 10.17 33.25
N ALA A 10 20.06 10.10 33.97
CA ALA A 10 18.93 11.00 33.77
C ALA A 10 19.33 12.45 34.08
N LEU A 11 19.99 12.72 35.20
CA LEU A 11 20.47 14.05 35.58
C LEU A 11 21.44 14.64 34.56
N ILE A 12 22.47 13.87 34.16
CA ILE A 12 23.45 14.31 33.15
C ILE A 12 22.73 14.60 31.82
N THR A 13 21.79 13.74 31.41
CA THR A 13 21.00 13.94 30.19
C THR A 13 20.14 15.19 30.27
N SER A 14 19.44 15.41 31.39
CA SER A 14 18.60 16.59 31.60
C SER A 14 19.43 17.87 31.53
N VAL A 15 20.57 17.93 32.23
CA VAL A 15 21.47 19.09 32.21
C VAL A 15 22.02 19.34 30.80
N GLY A 16 22.46 18.30 30.10
CA GLY A 16 22.94 18.40 28.73
C GLY A 16 21.86 18.78 27.71
N ARG A 17 20.57 18.73 28.07
CA ARG A 17 19.43 18.97 27.16
C ARG A 17 18.54 20.15 27.49
N VAL A 18 18.78 20.89 28.58
CA VAL A 18 18.07 22.14 28.89
C VAL A 18 18.06 23.12 27.71
N ALA A 19 19.08 23.10 26.84
CA ALA A 19 19.19 23.98 25.68
C ALA A 19 18.47 23.51 24.39
N PHE A 20 17.98 22.26 24.32
CA PHE A 20 17.53 21.64 23.05
C PHE A 20 16.01 21.38 22.97
N GLY A 21 15.24 21.99 23.89
CA GLY A 21 13.77 21.88 23.92
C GLY A 21 13.24 20.52 24.39
N VAL A 22 11.93 20.47 24.65
CA VAL A 22 11.25 19.28 25.23
C VAL A 22 11.20 18.11 24.24
N GLU A 23 11.15 18.37 22.93
CA GLU A 23 11.10 17.31 21.91
C GLU A 23 12.34 16.42 21.93
N SER A 24 13.49 17.00 22.25
CA SER A 24 14.73 16.25 22.43
C SER A 24 14.64 15.26 23.61
N ALA A 25 13.84 15.53 24.65
CA ALA A 25 13.70 14.64 25.78
C ALA A 25 12.88 13.37 25.47
N LEU A 26 12.08 13.38 24.39
CA LEU A 26 11.19 12.28 23.99
C LEU A 26 11.87 11.22 23.11
N SER A 27 13.17 11.37 22.82
CA SER A 27 13.90 10.44 21.96
C SER A 27 13.94 9.02 22.56
N SER A 28 13.64 8.01 21.72
CA SER A 28 13.54 6.60 22.12
C SER A 28 14.80 6.05 22.82
N LYS A 29 15.97 6.61 22.54
CA LYS A 29 17.25 6.22 23.16
C LYS A 29 17.26 6.33 24.69
N TYR A 30 16.41 7.19 25.27
CA TYR A 30 16.34 7.39 26.72
C TYR A 30 15.45 6.39 27.46
N THR A 31 14.62 5.64 26.73
CA THR A 31 13.78 4.58 27.33
C THR A 31 14.61 3.48 28.00
N THR A 32 15.80 3.19 27.45
CA THR A 32 16.71 2.18 27.99
C THR A 32 17.19 2.52 29.40
N PHE A 33 17.51 3.79 29.67
CA PHE A 33 17.94 4.24 31.00
C PHE A 33 16.78 4.24 32.00
N SER A 34 15.57 4.62 31.59
CA SER A 34 14.38 4.62 32.44
C SER A 34 13.92 3.22 32.85
N LEU A 35 14.09 2.21 31.97
CA LEU A 35 13.75 0.81 32.29
C LEU A 35 14.53 0.28 33.50
N TYR A 36 15.81 0.65 33.64
CA TYR A 36 16.63 0.22 34.78
C TYR A 36 16.14 0.75 36.12
N LEU A 37 15.53 1.94 36.14
CA LEU A 37 14.92 2.48 37.36
C LEU A 37 13.71 1.66 37.78
N ILE A 38 12.83 1.31 36.83
CA ILE A 38 11.66 0.47 37.09
C ILE A 38 12.08 -0.90 37.63
N ILE A 39 13.05 -1.55 36.97
CA ILE A 39 13.58 -2.84 37.41
C ILE A 39 14.14 -2.74 38.84
N ALA A 40 14.91 -1.71 39.13
CA ALA A 40 15.47 -1.52 40.46
C ALA A 40 14.37 -1.28 41.52
N ILE A 41 13.33 -0.51 41.21
CA ILE A 41 12.18 -0.29 42.10
C ILE A 41 11.45 -1.60 42.39
N ILE A 42 11.22 -2.44 41.37
CA ILE A 42 10.57 -3.76 41.52
C ILE A 42 11.34 -4.67 42.49
N HIS A 43 12.68 -4.64 42.47
CA HIS A 43 13.50 -5.45 43.37
C HIS A 43 13.69 -4.81 44.74
N LEU A 44 13.67 -3.49 44.82
CA LEU A 44 13.84 -2.74 46.07
C LEU A 44 12.57 -2.76 46.92
N LEU A 45 11.38 -2.81 46.29
CA LEU A 45 10.08 -2.86 46.99
C LEU A 45 10.02 -4.03 47.99
N PRO A 46 10.24 -5.30 47.60
CA PRO A 46 10.15 -6.45 48.51
C PRO A 46 11.19 -6.39 49.62
N ILE A 47 12.41 -5.91 49.33
CA ILE A 47 13.48 -5.76 50.31
C ILE A 47 13.06 -4.74 51.38
N VAL A 48 12.56 -3.57 50.97
CA VAL A 48 12.05 -2.54 51.90
C VAL A 48 10.87 -3.07 52.70
N PHE A 49 9.91 -3.74 52.06
CA PHE A 49 8.76 -4.32 52.77
C PHE A 49 9.18 -5.39 53.78
N SER A 50 10.12 -6.26 53.43
CA SER A 50 10.65 -7.30 54.34
C SER A 50 11.37 -6.69 55.54
N HIS A 51 12.14 -5.63 55.32
CA HIS A 51 12.86 -4.93 56.38
C HIS A 51 11.91 -4.22 57.35
N ILE A 52 10.86 -3.58 56.83
CA ILE A 52 9.81 -2.92 57.62
C ILE A 52 9.04 -3.95 58.46
N TYR A 53 8.73 -5.13 57.92
CA TYR A 53 7.99 -6.17 58.64
C TYR A 53 8.84 -6.97 59.64
N SER A 54 10.15 -7.11 59.39
CA SER A 54 11.05 -7.90 60.23
C SER A 54 11.52 -7.19 61.50
N GLN A 55 11.44 -5.85 61.57
CA GLN A 55 11.95 -5.10 62.72
C GLN A 55 10.91 -4.90 63.82
N LYS A 56 11.09 -5.57 64.97
CA LYS A 56 10.24 -5.47 66.17
C LYS A 56 10.34 -4.14 66.95
N ASN A 57 11.33 -3.29 66.66
CA ASN A 57 11.75 -2.20 67.55
C ASN A 57 11.50 -0.77 67.03
N TYR A 58 10.75 -0.60 65.93
CA TYR A 58 10.39 0.73 65.45
C TYR A 58 9.17 1.30 66.18
N ARG A 59 9.20 2.61 66.48
CA ARG A 59 8.00 3.35 66.90
C ARG A 59 6.92 3.18 65.83
N LYS A 60 5.72 2.77 66.25
CA LYS A 60 4.54 2.51 65.38
C LYS A 60 4.26 3.64 64.37
N SER A 61 4.56 4.88 64.74
CA SER A 61 4.46 6.08 63.88
C SER A 61 5.44 6.09 62.69
N GLN A 62 6.70 5.63 62.86
CA GLN A 62 7.69 5.60 61.78
C GLN A 62 7.33 4.55 60.71
N VAL A 63 6.90 3.35 61.13
CA VAL A 63 6.42 2.31 60.20
C VAL A 63 5.22 2.80 59.38
N TRP A 64 4.32 3.57 60.00
CA TRP A 64 3.16 4.15 59.34
C TRP A 64 3.56 5.19 58.27
N LEU A 65 4.52 6.08 58.58
CA LEU A 65 5.06 7.05 57.63
C LEU A 65 5.76 6.38 56.43
N TYR A 66 6.53 5.31 56.64
CA TYR A 66 7.14 4.55 55.54
C TYR A 66 6.10 3.89 54.63
N LYS A 67 5.02 3.35 55.20
CA LYS A 67 3.92 2.78 54.41
C LYS A 67 3.23 3.84 53.55
N ILE A 68 2.96 5.02 54.10
CA ILE A 68 2.34 6.12 53.36
C ILE A 68 3.25 6.62 52.24
N THR A 69 4.53 6.85 52.52
CA THR A 69 5.47 7.36 51.51
C THR A 69 5.62 6.40 50.34
N VAL A 70 5.75 5.09 50.60
CA VAL A 70 5.77 4.07 49.54
C VAL A 70 4.44 4.02 48.77
N ALA A 71 3.30 4.10 49.46
CA ALA A 71 1.99 4.12 48.80
C ALA A 71 1.81 5.34 47.89
N ILE A 72 2.21 6.53 48.34
CA ILE A 72 2.17 7.77 47.53
C ILE A 72 3.08 7.63 46.31
N ALA A 73 4.30 7.12 46.49
CA ALA A 73 5.25 6.95 45.39
C ALA A 73 4.72 5.98 44.32
N ILE A 74 4.19 4.82 44.72
CA ILE A 74 3.58 3.85 43.80
C ILE A 74 2.36 4.45 43.09
N THR A 75 1.49 5.15 43.84
CA THR A 75 0.29 5.78 43.27
C THR A 75 0.68 6.84 42.23
N GLY A 76 1.66 7.69 42.54
CA GLY A 76 2.18 8.69 41.60
C GLY A 76 2.76 8.06 40.33
N LEU A 77 3.55 6.99 40.47
CA LEU A 77 4.09 6.24 39.32
C LEU A 77 2.99 5.64 38.46
N MET A 78 1.96 5.04 39.06
CA MET A 78 0.83 4.45 38.31
C MET A 78 0.06 5.51 37.52
N ILE A 79 -0.19 6.69 38.11
CA ILE A 79 -0.85 7.81 37.43
C ILE A 79 -0.02 8.29 36.23
N LEU A 80 1.29 8.46 36.41
CA LEU A 80 2.20 8.88 35.33
C LEU A 80 2.28 7.83 34.21
N HIS A 81 2.33 6.54 34.57
CA HIS A 81 2.33 5.45 33.60
C HIS A 81 1.01 5.35 32.84
N TYR A 82 -0.12 5.57 33.50
CA TYR A 82 -1.43 5.59 32.84
C TYR A 82 -1.50 6.69 31.77
N GLY A 83 -1.07 7.91 32.11
CA GLY A 83 -0.97 9.01 31.14
C GLY A 83 -0.05 8.65 29.95
N SER A 84 1.14 8.14 30.25
CA SER A 84 2.12 7.74 29.22
C SER A 84 1.60 6.61 28.33
N PHE A 85 0.89 5.63 28.89
CA PHE A 85 0.33 4.50 28.17
C PHE A 85 -0.76 4.94 27.20
N THR A 86 -1.70 5.78 27.65
CA THR A 86 -2.77 6.28 26.78
C THR A 86 -2.24 7.10 25.61
N TYR A 87 -1.22 7.92 25.83
CA TYR A 87 -0.53 8.64 24.76
C TYR A 87 0.19 7.68 23.80
N SER A 88 0.97 6.73 24.34
CA SER A 88 1.73 5.77 23.55
C SER A 88 0.83 4.90 22.66
N VAL A 89 -0.34 4.48 23.15
CA VAL A 89 -1.30 3.69 22.34
C VAL A 89 -1.83 4.49 21.15
N LYS A 90 -2.05 5.80 21.32
CA LYS A 90 -2.45 6.68 20.20
C LYS A 90 -1.31 6.84 19.20
N GLU A 91 -0.11 7.11 19.70
CA GLU A 91 1.08 7.32 18.88
C GLU A 91 1.47 6.07 18.08
N ILE A 92 1.29 4.87 18.65
CA ILE A 92 1.52 3.60 17.94
C ILE A 92 0.62 3.47 16.71
N LYS A 93 -0.67 3.87 16.82
CA LYS A 93 -1.59 3.82 15.68
C LYS A 93 -1.19 4.80 14.58
N TYR A 94 -0.81 6.02 14.97
CA TYR A 94 -0.35 7.03 14.02
C TYR A 94 0.95 6.62 13.32
N SER A 95 1.96 6.19 14.10
CA SER A 95 3.23 5.66 13.56
C SER A 95 3.02 4.43 12.67
N TYR A 96 2.03 3.59 12.98
CA TYR A 96 1.68 2.45 12.15
C TYR A 96 1.12 2.89 10.79
N GLN A 97 0.22 3.87 10.76
CA GLN A 97 -0.36 4.43 9.53
C GLN A 97 0.72 5.03 8.63
N LEU A 98 1.57 5.92 9.17
CA LEU A 98 2.69 6.51 8.42
C LEU A 98 3.61 5.45 7.78
N ARG A 99 3.87 4.36 8.50
CA ARG A 99 4.68 3.25 7.94
C ARG A 99 3.98 2.51 6.82
N MET A 100 2.65 2.35 6.88
CA MET A 100 1.89 1.71 5.80
C MET A 100 1.75 2.63 4.58
N GLU A 101 1.61 3.93 4.78
CA GLU A 101 1.65 4.94 3.72
C GLU A 101 3.02 4.93 3.02
N GLY A 102 4.11 5.01 3.78
CA GLY A 102 5.47 4.91 3.24
C GLY A 102 5.70 3.61 2.47
N LYS A 103 5.21 2.47 2.98
CA LYS A 103 5.27 1.20 2.24
C LYS A 103 4.47 1.22 0.94
N THR A 104 3.29 1.83 0.94
CA THR A 104 2.47 1.94 -0.25
C THR A 104 3.17 2.82 -1.30
N CYS A 105 3.68 3.98 -0.90
CA CYS A 105 4.40 4.87 -1.81
C CYS A 105 5.67 4.24 -2.36
N LEU A 106 6.39 3.46 -1.54
CA LEU A 106 7.50 2.65 -2.03
C LEU A 106 7.02 1.61 -3.05
N SER A 107 5.94 0.89 -2.77
CA SER A 107 5.41 -0.17 -3.65
C SER A 107 5.02 0.35 -5.04
N PHE A 108 4.46 1.56 -5.11
CA PHE A 108 4.00 2.20 -6.35
C PHE A 108 4.99 3.20 -6.96
N ILE A 109 6.23 3.27 -6.49
CA ILE A 109 7.25 4.27 -6.89
C ILE A 109 7.59 4.27 -8.39
N ASN A 110 7.31 3.16 -9.08
CA ASN A 110 7.56 3.02 -10.52
C ASN A 110 6.33 3.38 -11.38
N ILE A 111 5.14 3.52 -10.78
CA ILE A 111 3.88 3.75 -11.49
C ILE A 111 3.39 5.17 -11.28
N ILE A 112 3.45 5.67 -10.03
CA ILE A 112 2.94 6.98 -9.66
C ILE A 112 4.09 7.83 -9.17
N GLU A 113 4.36 8.93 -9.88
CA GLU A 113 5.34 9.92 -9.46
C GLU A 113 4.75 10.83 -8.36
N ASN A 114 4.77 10.35 -7.12
CA ASN A 114 4.36 11.12 -5.95
C ASN A 114 5.58 11.47 -5.10
N LYS A 115 6.23 12.60 -5.42
CA LYS A 115 7.42 13.09 -4.71
C LYS A 115 7.12 13.40 -3.25
N SER A 116 6.00 14.08 -2.99
CA SER A 116 5.58 14.47 -1.63
C SER A 116 5.47 13.25 -0.72
N CYS A 117 4.82 12.17 -1.17
CA CYS A 117 4.64 11.01 -0.32
C CYS A 117 5.98 10.37 0.11
N VAL A 118 6.95 10.27 -0.80
CA VAL A 118 8.27 9.68 -0.49
C VAL A 118 9.07 10.59 0.44
N GLN A 119 9.01 11.90 0.22
CA GLN A 119 9.75 12.88 1.00
C GLN A 119 9.22 13.02 2.43
N GLU A 120 7.91 12.91 2.61
CA GLU A 120 7.24 13.01 3.91
C GLU A 120 7.35 11.71 4.72
N ASN A 121 7.27 10.54 4.07
CA ASN A 121 7.13 9.26 4.77
C ASN A 121 8.40 8.40 4.80
N ILE A 122 9.40 8.68 3.97
CA ILE A 122 10.59 7.81 3.83
C ILE A 122 11.88 8.62 4.02
N LEU A 123 12.29 9.37 3.00
CA LEU A 123 13.57 10.08 2.93
C LEU A 123 13.45 11.28 2.00
N ALA A 124 14.22 12.33 2.27
CA ALA A 124 14.12 13.62 1.57
C ALA A 124 14.42 13.59 0.05
N SER A 125 15.08 12.56 -0.47
CA SER A 125 15.45 12.46 -1.90
C SER A 125 14.67 11.36 -2.62
N TYR A 126 13.68 11.77 -3.43
CA TYR A 126 12.85 10.86 -4.23
C TYR A 126 13.69 10.00 -5.20
N ASP A 127 14.59 10.62 -5.98
CA ASP A 127 15.36 9.92 -7.00
C ASP A 127 16.31 8.88 -6.38
N TYR A 128 16.94 9.23 -5.26
CA TYR A 128 17.77 8.30 -4.51
C TYR A 128 16.95 7.11 -3.98
N VAL A 129 15.77 7.38 -3.40
CA VAL A 129 14.89 6.31 -2.90
C VAL A 129 14.43 5.42 -4.05
N LYS A 130 14.07 5.98 -5.21
CA LYS A 130 13.63 5.19 -6.37
C LYS A 130 14.73 4.28 -6.90
N ASP A 131 15.95 4.79 -7.05
CA ASP A 131 17.09 3.98 -7.48
C ASP A 131 17.43 2.87 -6.47
N LEU A 132 17.51 3.24 -5.18
CA LEU A 132 17.78 2.29 -4.11
C LEU A 132 16.68 1.22 -4.00
N ALA A 133 15.42 1.60 -4.08
CA ALA A 133 14.28 0.69 -4.03
C ALA A 133 14.35 -0.33 -5.17
N ASN A 134 14.65 0.10 -6.39
CA ASN A 134 14.77 -0.79 -7.53
C ASN A 134 15.95 -1.77 -7.37
N LYS A 135 17.10 -1.31 -6.86
CA LYS A 135 18.26 -2.17 -6.54
C LYS A 135 17.92 -3.19 -5.46
N LEU A 136 17.29 -2.76 -4.36
CA LEU A 136 16.88 -3.65 -3.27
C LEU A 136 15.81 -4.67 -3.72
N ASN A 137 14.88 -4.24 -4.58
CA ASN A 137 13.88 -5.12 -5.17
C ASN A 137 14.53 -6.18 -6.06
N TYR A 138 15.50 -5.80 -6.89
CA TYR A 138 16.27 -6.72 -7.72
C TYR A 138 17.00 -7.78 -6.90
N LEU A 139 17.54 -7.38 -5.73
CA LEU A 139 18.19 -8.29 -4.78
C LEU A 139 17.20 -9.14 -3.94
N GLY A 140 15.89 -8.97 -4.11
CA GLY A 140 14.87 -9.69 -3.34
C GLY A 140 14.79 -9.25 -1.86
N MET A 141 15.30 -8.06 -1.53
CA MET A 141 15.33 -7.52 -0.18
C MET A 141 14.04 -6.79 0.21
N LEU A 142 13.22 -6.39 -0.76
CA LEU A 142 11.93 -5.75 -0.51
C LEU A 142 10.81 -6.79 -0.41
N LYS A 143 9.94 -6.63 0.60
CA LYS A 143 8.71 -7.41 0.77
C LYS A 143 7.57 -6.48 1.19
N PRO A 144 6.48 -6.40 0.41
CA PRO A 144 6.28 -7.01 -0.92
C PRO A 144 7.21 -6.42 -2.00
N ASN A 145 7.29 -7.08 -3.15
CA ASN A 145 8.04 -6.57 -4.30
C ASN A 145 7.38 -5.29 -4.84
N LEU A 146 8.18 -4.46 -5.53
CA LEU A 146 7.68 -3.27 -6.21
C LEU A 146 6.70 -3.64 -7.31
N VAL A 147 5.66 -2.83 -7.48
CA VAL A 147 4.72 -2.97 -8.58
C VAL A 147 5.37 -2.42 -9.86
N THR A 148 5.48 -3.26 -10.88
CA THR A 148 6.21 -2.95 -12.13
C THR A 148 5.30 -2.56 -13.28
N SER A 149 3.99 -2.80 -13.16
CA SER A 149 3.00 -2.57 -14.22
C SER A 149 1.84 -1.71 -13.71
N ASN A 150 1.36 -0.80 -14.55
CA ASN A 150 0.15 -0.02 -14.29
C ASN A 150 -1.15 -0.84 -14.49
N ASN A 151 -1.06 -2.10 -14.94
CA ASN A 151 -2.19 -3.01 -14.98
C ASN A 151 -2.43 -3.60 -13.58
N ILE A 152 -3.63 -3.33 -13.02
CA ILE A 152 -4.01 -3.80 -11.68
C ILE A 152 -3.99 -5.33 -11.55
N GLU A 153 -4.18 -6.07 -12.64
CA GLU A 153 -4.21 -7.54 -12.63
C GLU A 153 -2.90 -8.15 -12.14
N ALA A 154 -1.78 -7.43 -12.24
CA ALA A 154 -0.49 -7.87 -11.70
C ALA A 154 -0.50 -8.03 -10.16
N ILE A 155 -1.38 -7.31 -9.47
CA ILE A 155 -1.52 -7.34 -8.00
C ILE A 155 -2.94 -7.69 -7.52
N ALA A 156 -3.88 -7.84 -8.45
CA ALA A 156 -5.27 -8.16 -8.15
C ALA A 156 -5.40 -9.56 -7.57
N THR A 157 -6.11 -9.67 -6.46
CA THR A 157 -6.48 -10.94 -5.84
C THR A 157 -7.97 -11.19 -6.02
N LYS A 158 -8.34 -12.44 -6.30
CA LYS A 158 -9.75 -12.85 -6.42
C LYS A 158 -10.47 -12.60 -5.10
N LYS A 159 -11.59 -11.86 -5.16
CA LYS A 159 -12.48 -11.64 -4.02
C LYS A 159 -13.02 -12.98 -3.53
N GLN A 160 -12.87 -13.26 -2.24
CA GLN A 160 -13.54 -14.40 -1.61
C GLN A 160 -15.04 -14.09 -1.51
N LYS A 161 -15.92 -15.04 -1.85
CA LYS A 161 -17.37 -14.79 -1.96
C LYS A 161 -17.98 -14.24 -0.67
N ASP A 162 -17.43 -14.62 0.48
CA ASP A 162 -17.97 -14.26 1.80
C ASP A 162 -17.33 -13.01 2.42
N LYS A 163 -16.41 -12.35 1.69
CA LYS A 163 -15.66 -11.21 2.21
C LYS A 163 -15.96 -9.93 1.45
N ASN A 164 -16.32 -8.89 2.20
CA ASN A 164 -16.50 -7.56 1.65
C ASN A 164 -15.26 -6.70 1.94
N TYR A 165 -14.68 -6.14 0.87
CA TYR A 165 -13.48 -5.30 0.95
C TYR A 165 -13.82 -3.80 0.86
N GLY A 166 -15.08 -3.45 0.65
CA GLY A 166 -15.52 -2.06 0.51
C GLY A 166 -16.38 -1.80 -0.71
N SER A 167 -16.76 -0.54 -0.89
CA SER A 167 -17.60 -0.07 -1.98
C SER A 167 -17.16 1.31 -2.44
N LEU A 168 -17.29 1.56 -3.74
CA LEU A 168 -17.20 2.89 -4.33
C LEU A 168 -18.58 3.56 -4.29
N ASP A 169 -18.79 4.48 -3.35
CA ASP A 169 -20.10 5.06 -3.09
C ASP A 169 -20.54 5.96 -4.25
N GLY A 170 -19.66 6.86 -4.70
CA GLY A 170 -20.02 7.82 -5.74
C GLY A 170 -18.85 8.49 -6.44
N ILE A 171 -19.16 9.04 -7.62
CA ILE A 171 -18.29 9.93 -8.37
C ILE A 171 -19.11 11.16 -8.78
N ILE A 172 -18.72 12.33 -8.29
CA ILE A 172 -19.40 13.60 -8.55
C ILE A 172 -18.48 14.48 -9.41
N PRO A 173 -18.89 14.87 -10.63
CA PRO A 173 -18.09 15.78 -11.45
C PRO A 173 -18.11 17.20 -10.86
N LEU A 174 -16.92 17.80 -10.73
CA LEU A 174 -16.65 19.16 -10.25
C LEU A 174 -15.85 19.94 -11.31
N ASN A 175 -16.49 20.36 -12.39
CA ASN A 175 -15.86 21.04 -13.53
C ASN A 175 -14.68 20.24 -14.12
N SER A 176 -13.44 20.60 -13.74
CA SER A 176 -12.19 19.95 -14.17
C SER A 176 -11.71 18.84 -13.22
N TRP A 177 -12.45 18.60 -12.13
CA TRP A 177 -12.13 17.64 -11.08
C TRP A 177 -13.28 16.64 -10.92
N TYR A 178 -13.01 15.52 -10.28
CA TYR A 178 -14.05 14.60 -9.83
C TYR A 178 -13.86 14.35 -8.34
N PHE A 179 -14.93 14.50 -7.57
CA PHE A 179 -14.97 14.06 -6.19
C PHE A 179 -15.38 12.59 -6.17
N VAL A 180 -14.56 11.76 -5.55
CA VAL A 180 -14.78 10.31 -5.42
C VAL A 180 -14.79 9.93 -3.96
N ASN A 181 -15.73 9.08 -3.56
CA ASN A 181 -15.83 8.63 -2.18
C ASN A 181 -16.26 7.18 -2.09
N GLY A 182 -15.98 6.57 -0.94
CA GLY A 182 -16.34 5.20 -0.66
C GLY A 182 -15.87 4.76 0.71
N TRP A 183 -15.74 3.46 0.87
CA TRP A 183 -15.09 2.87 2.03
C TRP A 183 -14.32 1.62 1.61
N ALA A 184 -13.24 1.30 2.31
CA ALA A 184 -12.35 0.19 2.02
C ALA A 184 -11.88 -0.49 3.31
N PHE A 185 -11.94 -1.81 3.35
CA PHE A 185 -11.68 -2.62 4.55
C PHE A 185 -10.94 -3.91 4.20
N LEU A 186 -10.05 -4.36 5.09
CA LEU A 186 -9.31 -5.60 4.97
C LEU A 186 -9.83 -6.61 6.01
N PRO A 187 -10.80 -7.47 5.64
CA PRO A 187 -11.47 -8.37 6.58
C PRO A 187 -10.52 -9.39 7.23
N GLU A 188 -9.41 -9.77 6.59
CA GLU A 188 -8.39 -10.65 7.16
C GLU A 188 -7.70 -10.05 8.38
N ARG A 189 -7.56 -8.72 8.41
CA ARG A 189 -6.88 -7.98 9.47
C ARG A 189 -7.85 -7.29 10.42
N ASN A 190 -9.12 -7.23 10.06
CA ASN A 190 -10.14 -6.45 10.76
C ASN A 190 -9.72 -4.97 10.90
N GLU A 191 -9.24 -4.38 9.81
CA GLU A 191 -8.69 -3.02 9.77
C GLU A 191 -9.10 -2.32 8.46
N PRO A 192 -9.16 -0.97 8.43
CA PRO A 192 -9.25 -0.21 7.18
C PRO A 192 -8.13 -0.59 6.19
N ALA A 193 -8.39 -0.40 4.89
CA ALA A 193 -7.35 -0.62 3.89
C ALA A 193 -6.17 0.34 4.07
N ASP A 194 -4.96 -0.14 3.78
CA ASP A 194 -3.74 0.69 3.92
C ASP A 194 -3.70 1.80 2.85
N ALA A 195 -4.29 1.52 1.68
CA ALA A 195 -4.50 2.50 0.61
C ALA A 195 -5.67 2.10 -0.30
N ILE A 196 -6.12 3.05 -1.11
CA ILE A 196 -7.14 2.84 -2.14
C ILE A 196 -6.54 3.07 -3.52
N ILE A 197 -6.66 2.11 -4.42
CA ILE A 197 -6.18 2.23 -5.80
C ILE A 197 -7.37 2.59 -6.68
N LEU A 198 -7.23 3.65 -7.47
CA LEU A 198 -8.21 4.00 -8.49
C LEU A 198 -7.74 3.52 -9.85
N THR A 199 -8.66 2.87 -10.55
CA THR A 199 -8.43 2.30 -11.87
C THR A 199 -9.49 2.76 -12.85
N TYR A 200 -9.11 2.91 -14.12
CA TYR A 200 -10.05 3.15 -15.20
C TYR A 200 -9.95 2.05 -16.26
N LYS A 201 -11.06 1.84 -16.96
CA LYS A 201 -11.14 0.98 -18.14
C LYS A 201 -11.95 1.68 -19.23
N LYS A 202 -11.48 1.61 -20.47
CA LYS A 202 -12.23 2.15 -21.63
C LYS A 202 -13.51 1.38 -21.81
N GLU A 203 -14.62 2.08 -22.03
CA GLU A 203 -15.83 1.40 -22.47
C GLU A 203 -15.65 0.97 -23.93
N GLY A 204 -15.45 -0.33 -24.14
CA GLY A 204 -15.44 -0.91 -25.46
C GLY A 204 -16.78 -0.64 -26.16
N ARG A 205 -16.75 -0.14 -27.40
CA ARG A 205 -17.93 -0.19 -28.27
C ARG A 205 -18.37 -1.65 -28.31
N ARG A 206 -19.52 -1.98 -27.71
CA ARG A 206 -20.21 -3.25 -27.99
C ARG A 206 -20.24 -3.36 -29.51
N LYS A 207 -19.58 -4.38 -30.08
CA LYS A 207 -19.86 -4.78 -31.44
C LYS A 207 -21.35 -5.08 -31.43
N LYS A 208 -22.17 -4.19 -32.02
CA LYS A 208 -23.52 -4.58 -32.44
C LYS A 208 -23.28 -5.81 -33.31
N GLU A 209 -23.77 -6.96 -32.86
CA GLU A 209 -23.90 -8.13 -33.71
C GLU A 209 -24.63 -7.66 -34.96
N GLU A 210 -23.88 -7.59 -36.06
CA GLU A 210 -24.39 -7.35 -37.39
C GLU A 210 -25.08 -8.66 -37.82
N GLY A 211 -26.24 -8.91 -37.23
CA GLY A 211 -27.23 -9.85 -37.73
C GLY A 211 -27.87 -9.29 -39.00
N ARG A 212 -27.08 -8.95 -40.01
CA ARG A 212 -27.57 -8.94 -41.39
C ARG A 212 -27.43 -10.36 -41.89
N ARG A 213 -28.53 -11.10 -41.79
CA ARG A 213 -28.73 -12.29 -42.62
C ARG A 213 -28.51 -11.85 -44.07
N HIS A 214 -27.47 -12.36 -44.70
CA HIS A 214 -27.47 -12.43 -46.16
C HIS A 214 -28.72 -13.23 -46.56
N PRO A 215 -29.53 -12.75 -47.52
CA PRO A 215 -30.57 -13.58 -48.09
C PRO A 215 -29.94 -14.82 -48.73
N PRO A 216 -30.56 -16.01 -48.64
CA PRO A 216 -30.05 -17.20 -49.29
C PRO A 216 -29.99 -16.96 -50.79
N LEU A 217 -28.84 -17.24 -51.39
CA LEU A 217 -28.70 -17.31 -52.85
C LEU A 217 -29.66 -18.39 -53.38
N PRO A 218 -30.30 -18.17 -54.55
CA PRO A 218 -31.18 -19.16 -55.16
C PRO A 218 -30.39 -20.42 -55.57
N PRO A 219 -31.05 -21.58 -55.71
CA PRO A 219 -30.40 -22.84 -56.03
C PRO A 219 -29.72 -22.75 -57.40
N PHE A 220 -28.42 -22.98 -57.43
CA PHE A 220 -27.67 -23.12 -58.67
C PHE A 220 -27.86 -24.55 -59.18
N GLU A 221 -28.61 -24.70 -60.28
CA GLU A 221 -28.76 -25.94 -61.02
C GLU A 221 -27.38 -26.40 -61.51
N ARG A 222 -26.95 -27.59 -61.07
CA ARG A 222 -25.71 -28.22 -61.51
C ARG A 222 -26.05 -29.25 -62.57
N GLY A 223 -26.16 -28.78 -63.81
CA GLY A 223 -26.05 -29.61 -65.01
C GLY A 223 -24.58 -29.91 -65.31
N GLU A 224 -24.30 -31.20 -65.47
CA GLU A 224 -23.28 -31.83 -66.31
C GLU A 224 -22.16 -30.93 -66.89
N GLU A 225 -20.96 -31.05 -66.33
CA GLU A 225 -19.71 -30.99 -67.11
C GLU A 225 -18.68 -31.94 -66.46
N GLU A 226 -18.99 -33.24 -66.56
CA GLU A 226 -17.96 -34.27 -66.49
C GLU A 226 -17.13 -34.21 -67.78
N GLY A 227 -15.81 -34.10 -67.62
CA GLY A 227 -14.87 -34.40 -68.68
C GLY A 227 -14.05 -33.22 -69.15
N LYS A 228 -13.08 -32.80 -68.32
CA LYS A 228 -11.73 -32.34 -68.74
C LYS A 228 -10.93 -31.84 -67.54
N ARG A 229 -10.45 -32.75 -66.69
CA ARG A 229 -9.27 -32.49 -65.85
C ARG A 229 -8.58 -33.77 -65.39
N LYS A 230 -8.32 -34.66 -66.35
CA LYS A 230 -7.24 -35.66 -66.26
C LYS A 230 -6.02 -35.14 -67.01
N LYS A 231 -5.14 -34.43 -66.31
CA LYS A 231 -3.70 -34.31 -66.59
C LYS A 231 -3.12 -33.42 -65.50
N TRP A 232 -1.93 -33.77 -65.00
CA TRP A 232 -1.19 -33.10 -63.91
C TRP A 232 -1.47 -33.62 -62.48
N MET A 233 -1.32 -34.93 -62.28
CA MET A 233 -0.82 -35.49 -61.02
C MET A 233 0.10 -36.66 -61.33
N GLU A 234 1.40 -36.43 -61.12
CA GLU A 234 2.57 -37.33 -61.04
C GLU A 234 3.73 -36.44 -61.53
N THR A 235 4.71 -36.04 -60.74
CA THR A 235 5.62 -36.86 -59.94
C THR A 235 6.46 -35.88 -59.12
N GLN A 236 6.79 -36.18 -57.86
CA GLN A 236 8.16 -36.17 -57.30
C GLN A 236 8.17 -36.20 -55.77
N THR A 237 8.89 -37.21 -55.29
CA THR A 237 9.21 -37.63 -53.92
C THR A 237 10.24 -36.73 -53.22
N PRO A 238 10.40 -36.84 -51.88
CA PRO A 238 11.26 -35.97 -51.09
C PRO A 238 12.68 -36.55 -50.93
N THR A 239 13.68 -35.69 -50.84
CA THR A 239 15.03 -36.05 -50.38
C THR A 239 15.43 -35.19 -49.19
N ASN A 240 15.68 -35.88 -48.08
CA ASN A 240 16.44 -35.41 -46.91
C ASN A 240 17.84 -35.01 -47.34
N GLU A 241 18.39 -33.95 -46.73
CA GLU A 241 19.82 -33.85 -46.51
C GLU A 241 20.13 -33.03 -45.25
N GLU A 242 20.95 -33.65 -44.42
CA GLU A 242 21.32 -33.27 -43.06
C GLU A 242 22.78 -32.82 -43.06
N GLY A 243 23.04 -31.67 -42.43
CA GLY A 243 24.29 -31.37 -41.74
C GLY A 243 25.58 -31.14 -42.55
N ARG A 244 26.06 -29.89 -42.58
CA ARG A 244 27.50 -29.65 -42.37
C ARG A 244 27.86 -28.27 -41.80
N ARG A 245 28.53 -28.37 -40.65
CA ARG A 245 29.31 -27.37 -39.91
C ARG A 245 30.26 -26.53 -40.78
N LYS A 246 30.42 -25.27 -40.38
CA LYS A 246 31.65 -24.43 -40.25
C LYS A 246 31.12 -23.05 -39.76
N LYS A 247 31.72 -22.26 -38.87
CA LYS A 247 33.14 -21.90 -38.71
C LYS A 247 33.25 -20.89 -37.54
N TRP A 248 34.40 -20.92 -36.85
CA TRP A 248 35.07 -19.86 -36.07
C TRP A 248 34.59 -19.42 -34.68
N MET A 249 35.51 -19.60 -33.72
CA MET A 249 35.74 -18.73 -32.57
C MET A 249 36.47 -17.45 -33.00
N GLU A 250 36.11 -16.29 -32.45
CA GLU A 250 37.03 -15.41 -31.70
C GLU A 250 36.34 -14.13 -31.20
N THR A 251 36.72 -13.75 -29.97
CA THR A 251 36.77 -12.41 -29.36
C THR A 251 35.57 -11.46 -29.48
N GLN A 252 35.06 -10.99 -28.33
CA GLN A 252 35.15 -9.58 -27.91
C GLN A 252 34.29 -9.31 -26.66
N THR A 253 34.93 -8.74 -25.64
CA THR A 253 34.29 -7.96 -24.57
C THR A 253 33.41 -6.85 -25.17
N PRO A 254 32.18 -6.64 -24.69
CA PRO A 254 31.46 -5.40 -24.95
C PRO A 254 31.39 -4.54 -23.69
N THR A 255 32.23 -3.51 -23.64
CA THR A 255 31.81 -2.21 -23.10
C THR A 255 30.75 -1.66 -24.04
N ASN A 256 29.48 -1.60 -23.63
CA ASN A 256 28.50 -0.82 -24.37
C ASN A 256 27.41 -0.29 -23.43
N TYR A 257 27.62 0.95 -22.97
CA TYR A 257 26.54 1.82 -22.54
C TYR A 257 25.69 2.17 -23.78
N LYS A 258 24.52 1.56 -23.90
CA LYS A 258 23.44 2.09 -24.74
C LYS A 258 22.48 2.90 -23.90
N HIS A 259 22.51 4.22 -24.10
CA HIS A 259 21.37 5.08 -23.85
C HIS A 259 20.20 4.57 -24.69
N SER A 260 19.07 4.29 -24.04
CA SER A 260 17.79 4.05 -24.71
C SER A 260 17.01 5.36 -24.67
N VAL A 261 17.14 6.15 -25.74
CA VAL A 261 16.11 7.08 -26.16
C VAL A 261 15.34 6.33 -27.23
N ASP A 262 14.11 5.92 -26.93
CA ASP A 262 13.10 5.78 -27.97
C ASP A 262 11.71 5.88 -27.35
N GLY A 263 10.92 6.78 -27.93
CA GLY A 263 9.54 7.04 -27.55
C GLY A 263 8.70 5.79 -27.69
N GLY A 264 8.02 5.42 -26.61
CA GLY A 264 7.08 4.31 -26.59
C GLY A 264 5.96 4.55 -27.59
N VAL A 265 6.07 3.92 -28.75
CA VAL A 265 4.95 3.62 -29.63
C VAL A 265 4.04 2.65 -28.87
N SER A 266 2.82 3.11 -28.57
CA SER A 266 1.78 2.34 -27.91
C SER A 266 1.43 1.09 -28.73
N ASN A 267 1.66 -0.08 -28.14
CA ASN A 267 1.32 -1.37 -28.70
C ASN A 267 -0.22 -1.57 -28.67
N PRO A 268 -0.92 -1.86 -29.78
CA PRO A 268 -2.39 -1.81 -29.86
C PRO A 268 -3.14 -3.02 -29.26
N LYS A 269 -2.59 -3.70 -28.25
CA LYS A 269 -3.29 -4.75 -27.47
C LYS A 269 -3.97 -4.23 -26.19
N GLU A 270 -4.08 -2.91 -26.05
CA GLU A 270 -4.65 -2.21 -24.91
C GLU A 270 -6.19 -2.15 -24.96
N LYS A 271 -6.89 -3.30 -24.94
CA LYS A 271 -8.34 -3.30 -25.18
C LYS A 271 -9.25 -3.63 -24.02
N ASP A 272 -8.77 -4.22 -22.92
CA ASP A 272 -9.69 -4.61 -21.83
C ASP A 272 -9.15 -4.55 -20.40
N ASP A 273 -7.96 -3.99 -20.19
CA ASP A 273 -7.32 -4.02 -18.86
C ASP A 273 -7.70 -2.81 -18.01
N TRP A 274 -7.76 -3.00 -16.69
CA TRP A 274 -7.93 -1.92 -15.73
C TRP A 274 -6.58 -1.26 -15.45
N ILE A 275 -6.47 0.02 -15.75
CA ILE A 275 -5.23 0.79 -15.61
C ILE A 275 -5.28 1.65 -14.35
N ILE A 276 -4.25 1.52 -13.53
CA ILE A 276 -4.01 2.33 -12.33
C ILE A 276 -3.68 3.75 -12.77
N PHE A 277 -4.38 4.73 -12.21
CA PHE A 277 -4.13 6.14 -12.49
C PHE A 277 -3.92 6.99 -11.24
N ASP A 278 -4.35 6.49 -10.08
CA ASP A 278 -4.15 7.18 -8.80
C ASP A 278 -4.15 6.17 -7.64
N VAL A 279 -3.45 6.51 -6.56
CA VAL A 279 -3.47 5.75 -5.30
C VAL A 279 -3.59 6.73 -4.15
N LEU A 280 -4.65 6.56 -3.37
CA LEU A 280 -4.97 7.37 -2.20
C LEU A 280 -4.33 6.72 -0.99
N MET A 281 -3.42 7.45 -0.36
CA MET A 281 -2.83 7.06 0.91
C MET A 281 -3.79 7.44 2.04
N SER A 282 -4.25 6.46 2.81
CA SER A 282 -4.81 6.66 4.15
C SER A 282 -5.82 7.81 4.33
N ALA A 283 -6.74 7.99 3.37
CA ALA A 283 -7.85 8.93 3.54
C ALA A 283 -8.89 8.28 4.45
N GLN A 284 -8.67 8.25 5.77
CA GLN A 284 -9.58 7.62 6.73
C GLN A 284 -10.66 8.62 7.18
N THR A 285 -11.84 8.57 6.57
CA THR A 285 -13.01 9.34 7.01
C THR A 285 -13.87 8.53 7.97
N GLN A 286 -14.42 9.21 8.97
CA GLN A 286 -15.27 8.56 9.98
C GLN A 286 -16.63 8.17 9.39
N ARG A 287 -17.03 6.91 9.56
CA ARG A 287 -18.28 6.34 9.03
C ARG A 287 -19.00 5.52 10.10
N GLU A 288 -19.70 6.20 11.00
CA GLU A 288 -20.50 5.56 12.07
C GLU A 288 -21.57 4.61 11.52
N ASN A 289 -22.14 4.95 10.36
CA ASN A 289 -23.13 4.13 9.68
C ASN A 289 -22.59 2.73 9.31
N LEU A 290 -21.29 2.60 9.01
CA LEU A 290 -20.66 1.31 8.74
C LEU A 290 -20.46 0.50 10.03
N VAL A 291 -20.15 1.16 11.14
CA VAL A 291 -20.06 0.50 12.46
C VAL A 291 -21.38 -0.14 12.83
N GLN A 292 -22.50 0.56 12.61
CA GLN A 292 -23.85 0.03 12.85
C GLN A 292 -24.20 -1.10 11.88
N LEU A 293 -23.92 -0.92 10.58
CA LEU A 293 -24.25 -1.90 9.55
C LEU A 293 -23.51 -3.24 9.75
N PHE A 294 -22.23 -3.19 10.10
CA PHE A 294 -21.38 -4.37 10.28
C PHE A 294 -21.24 -4.81 11.74
N ASN A 295 -21.85 -4.08 12.67
CA ASN A 295 -21.71 -4.28 14.12
C ASN A 295 -20.24 -4.43 14.57
N ASN A 296 -19.36 -3.55 14.05
CA ASN A 296 -17.91 -3.68 14.25
C ASN A 296 -17.23 -2.30 14.29
N PRO A 297 -16.61 -1.91 15.42
CA PRO A 297 -15.99 -0.59 15.59
C PRO A 297 -14.76 -0.38 14.69
N ALA A 298 -14.16 -1.44 14.13
CA ALA A 298 -13.04 -1.31 13.20
C ALA A 298 -13.40 -0.57 11.90
N TYR A 299 -14.70 -0.54 11.55
CA TYR A 299 -15.20 0.16 10.37
C TYR A 299 -15.29 1.68 10.55
N LEU A 300 -15.08 2.20 11.77
CA LEU A 300 -15.23 3.63 12.06
C LEU A 300 -14.39 4.48 11.11
N ASN A 301 -13.17 4.05 10.80
CA ASN A 301 -12.21 4.80 9.97
C ASN A 301 -12.03 4.19 8.57
N ALA A 302 -13.02 3.42 8.09
CA ALA A 302 -12.92 2.73 6.79
C ALA A 302 -13.36 3.59 5.60
N GLY A 303 -13.97 4.76 5.84
CA GLY A 303 -14.37 5.68 4.78
C GLY A 303 -13.17 6.34 4.12
N TRP A 304 -13.34 6.80 2.87
CA TRP A 304 -12.37 7.60 2.15
C TRP A 304 -13.03 8.55 1.16
N GLU A 305 -12.36 9.67 0.91
CA GLU A 305 -12.80 10.74 0.01
C GLU A 305 -11.58 11.35 -0.69
N GLN A 306 -11.69 11.68 -1.98
CA GLN A 306 -10.60 12.28 -2.75
C GLN A 306 -11.14 13.14 -3.89
N THR A 307 -10.39 14.19 -4.21
CA THR A 307 -10.60 14.97 -5.43
C THR A 307 -9.53 14.60 -6.45
N ILE A 308 -9.95 14.04 -7.59
CA ILE A 308 -9.05 13.64 -8.68
C ILE A 308 -9.11 14.64 -9.84
N SER A 309 -7.96 14.97 -10.40
CA SER A 309 -7.91 15.86 -11.57
C SER A 309 -8.44 15.12 -12.80
N GLY A 310 -9.40 15.72 -13.50
CA GLY A 310 -9.87 15.21 -14.78
C GLY A 310 -8.75 15.14 -15.82
N LYS A 311 -7.62 15.84 -15.65
CA LYS A 311 -6.43 15.75 -16.52
C LYS A 311 -5.82 14.35 -16.55
N LEU A 312 -5.94 13.58 -15.46
CA LEU A 312 -5.43 12.20 -15.37
C LEU A 312 -6.21 11.21 -16.26
N LEU A 313 -7.43 11.60 -16.66
CA LEU A 313 -8.29 10.74 -17.46
C LEU A 313 -8.25 11.13 -18.95
N PRO A 314 -8.00 10.18 -19.86
CA PRO A 314 -8.08 10.43 -21.30
C PRO A 314 -9.49 10.85 -21.75
N LYS A 315 -9.62 11.44 -22.94
CA LYS A 315 -10.93 11.84 -23.49
C LYS A 315 -11.77 10.60 -23.86
N GLY A 316 -13.02 10.52 -23.42
CA GLY A 316 -13.90 9.40 -23.75
C GLY A 316 -14.86 8.96 -22.64
N LYS A 317 -15.45 7.78 -22.82
CA LYS A 317 -16.29 7.09 -21.83
C LYS A 317 -15.47 6.03 -21.11
N TRP A 318 -15.47 6.09 -19.78
CA TRP A 318 -14.65 5.24 -18.94
C TRP A 318 -15.48 4.65 -17.81
N LYS A 319 -15.12 3.43 -17.42
CA LYS A 319 -15.54 2.83 -16.16
C LYS A 319 -14.43 3.06 -15.14
N ILE A 320 -14.79 3.55 -13.96
CA ILE A 320 -13.91 3.69 -12.83
C ILE A 320 -14.24 2.62 -11.81
N ALA A 321 -13.20 2.02 -11.25
CA ALA A 321 -13.28 1.10 -10.13
C ALA A 321 -12.23 1.46 -9.08
N ALA A 322 -12.54 1.14 -7.83
CA ALA A 322 -11.64 1.27 -6.70
C ALA A 322 -11.23 -0.10 -6.17
N TRP A 323 -10.07 -0.16 -5.51
CA TRP A 323 -9.53 -1.37 -4.92
C TRP A 323 -8.95 -1.07 -3.54
N ALA A 324 -9.20 -1.95 -2.57
CA ALA A 324 -8.52 -1.96 -1.29
C ALA A 324 -7.12 -2.55 -1.46
N PHE A 325 -6.08 -1.84 -1.05
CA PHE A 325 -4.70 -2.31 -1.09
C PHE A 325 -4.20 -2.70 0.29
N ASP A 326 -3.55 -3.86 0.37
CA ASP A 326 -2.85 -4.34 1.56
C ASP A 326 -1.34 -4.19 1.35
N ALA A 327 -0.74 -3.18 1.99
CA ALA A 327 0.66 -2.85 1.87
C ALA A 327 1.58 -3.90 2.51
N ARG A 328 1.04 -4.77 3.37
CA ARG A 328 1.81 -5.89 3.96
C ARG A 328 2.01 -7.02 2.96
N SER A 329 1.00 -7.32 2.14
CA SER A 329 1.05 -8.43 1.17
C SER A 329 1.31 -7.99 -0.27
N GLY A 330 1.15 -6.70 -0.58
CA GLY A 330 1.26 -6.16 -1.93
C GLY A 330 0.09 -6.54 -2.84
N LYS A 331 -1.07 -6.87 -2.25
CA LYS A 331 -2.25 -7.35 -2.97
C LYS A 331 -3.35 -6.29 -3.01
N ALA A 332 -4.09 -6.26 -4.11
CA ALA A 332 -5.25 -5.41 -4.31
C ALA A 332 -6.54 -6.24 -4.39
N TYR A 333 -7.59 -5.77 -3.73
CA TYR A 333 -8.90 -6.41 -3.69
C TYR A 333 -9.96 -5.46 -4.24
N LYS A 334 -10.74 -5.92 -5.21
CA LYS A 334 -11.70 -5.05 -5.88
C LYS A 334 -12.82 -4.64 -4.93
N LEU A 335 -13.13 -3.34 -4.89
CA LEU A 335 -14.31 -2.85 -4.19
C LEU A 335 -15.59 -3.18 -4.96
N ASP A 336 -16.70 -3.21 -4.24
CA ASP A 336 -18.01 -3.29 -4.85
C ASP A 336 -18.34 -2.00 -5.59
N THR A 337 -19.20 -2.16 -6.62
CA THR A 337 -19.64 -1.14 -7.58
C THR A 337 -18.55 -0.61 -8.53
N ASN A 338 -18.96 -0.22 -9.74
CA ASN A 338 -18.13 0.55 -10.67
C ASN A 338 -18.99 1.71 -11.17
N HIS A 339 -18.39 2.86 -11.44
CA HIS A 339 -19.10 4.04 -11.93
C HIS A 339 -18.67 4.38 -13.35
N GLN A 340 -19.61 4.88 -14.16
CA GLN A 340 -19.34 5.32 -15.52
C GLN A 340 -19.19 6.84 -15.55
N ILE A 341 -18.14 7.31 -16.21
CA ILE A 341 -17.90 8.73 -16.45
C ILE A 341 -17.72 9.00 -17.94
N THR A 342 -18.16 10.17 -18.38
CA THR A 342 -17.91 10.65 -19.74
C THR A 342 -17.15 11.97 -19.65
N LYS A 343 -15.94 12.01 -20.21
CA LYS A 343 -15.17 13.24 -20.37
C LYS A 343 -15.39 13.76 -21.79
N ASN A 344 -16.25 14.77 -21.92
CA ASN A 344 -16.40 15.49 -23.17
C ASN A 344 -15.10 16.29 -23.40
N GLY A 345 -14.56 16.24 -24.62
CA GLY A 345 -13.45 17.11 -24.97
C GLY A 345 -13.95 18.55 -24.93
N SER A 346 -13.58 19.30 -23.90
CA SER A 346 -13.81 20.74 -23.89
C SER A 346 -13.09 21.32 -25.11
N GLY A 347 -13.88 22.02 -25.92
CA GLY A 347 -13.36 22.95 -26.91
C GLY A 347 -12.54 24.03 -26.22
N VAL A 348 -11.52 24.47 -26.95
CA VAL A 348 -10.87 25.79 -26.92
C VAL A 348 -11.53 26.81 -25.99
N GLY A 349 -10.75 27.35 -25.06
CA GLY A 349 -11.14 28.51 -24.25
C GLY A 349 -10.34 28.67 -22.95
N GLU A 350 -9.01 28.72 -23.03
CA GLU A 350 -8.19 29.61 -22.20
C GLU A 350 -7.43 30.53 -23.16
#